data_AF-A0A535GRX7-F1
#
_entry.id   AF-A0A535GRX7-F1
#
_cell.length_a   1.000
_cell.length_b   1.000
_cell.length_c   1.000
_cell.angle_alpha   90.00
_cell.angle_beta   90.00
_cell.angle_gamma   90.00
#
_symmetry.space_group_name_H-M   'P 1'
#
loop_
_entity.id
_entity.type
_entity.pdbx_description
1 polymer ?
#
loop_
_entity_poly.entity_id
_entity_poly.type
_entity_poly.pdbx_seq_one_letter_code
_entity_poly.pdbx_strand_id
1 'polypeptide(L)'
;MSPEDEKPRGLTRERLVAAALDLVNHHGLDGLAMRALADRLDVKAASLYWHVRDRDELLELLAESLLEGVRRPRATGGWREAVLATAESLRRQVARQKDAGKILLEVPDAVRRSDVFADLHANLERAGLSSGEAGDVALMLMNYVIGADQPVEEPAAKSGGTASINIDSGSRGVVLRAGPPGMQTLTRVPHDQSAAAPAVIVHGTVVVRRLRGVGRGELELNPGRAWTFKVQAPTWNTVLDVGGLDVRG
;
A
#
# COMPACT_ATOMS: atom_id res chain seq x y z
N MET A 1 53.35 12.23 7.71
CA MET A 1 52.20 11.52 7.13
C MET A 1 51.61 12.47 6.10
N SER A 2 51.85 12.24 4.81
CA SER A 2 51.48 13.18 3.75
C SER A 2 49.97 13.22 3.51
N PRO A 3 49.42 14.35 3.04
CA PRO A 3 47.97 14.57 2.91
C PRO A 3 47.37 14.01 1.59
N GLU A 4 47.92 12.93 1.02
CA GLU A 4 47.65 12.55 -0.38
C GLU A 4 46.63 11.40 -0.60
N ASP A 5 45.93 10.89 0.41
CA ASP A 5 45.11 9.67 0.26
C ASP A 5 43.59 9.79 0.54
N GLU A 6 42.99 10.98 0.42
CA GLU A 6 41.53 11.12 0.25
C GLU A 6 41.20 11.62 -1.15
N LYS A 7 41.38 10.74 -2.16
CA LYS A 7 40.64 10.90 -3.43
C LYS A 7 39.15 10.94 -3.10
N PRO A 8 38.37 11.90 -3.62
CA PRO A 8 36.92 11.85 -3.46
C PRO A 8 36.45 10.55 -4.11
N ARG A 9 35.96 9.61 -3.30
CA ARG A 9 35.34 8.39 -3.82
C ARG A 9 34.30 8.87 -4.82
N GLY A 10 34.41 8.44 -6.08
CA GLY A 10 33.48 8.85 -7.14
C GLY A 10 32.04 8.48 -6.78
N LEU A 11 31.08 9.13 -7.43
CA LEU A 11 29.69 8.70 -7.34
C LEU A 11 29.59 7.27 -7.92
N THR A 12 29.04 6.34 -7.14
CA THR A 12 28.73 4.98 -7.60
C THR A 12 27.24 4.73 -7.45
N ARG A 13 26.73 3.70 -8.14
CA ARG A 13 25.32 3.32 -8.07
C ARG A 13 24.93 2.93 -6.63
N GLU A 14 25.79 2.23 -5.92
CA GLU A 14 25.57 1.82 -4.53
C GLU A 14 25.49 3.04 -3.60
N ARG A 15 26.37 4.04 -3.78
CA ARG A 15 26.35 5.27 -2.99
C ARG A 15 25.11 6.11 -3.29
N LEU A 16 24.70 6.15 -4.56
CA LEU A 16 23.49 6.84 -5.01
C LEU A 16 22.24 6.22 -4.38
N VAL A 17 22.08 4.90 -4.44
CA VAL A 17 20.97 4.16 -3.81
C VAL A 17 20.97 4.34 -2.30
N ALA A 18 22.12 4.19 -1.64
CA ALA A 18 22.21 4.35 -0.18
C ALA A 18 21.83 5.78 0.26
N ALA A 19 22.31 6.81 -0.43
CA ALA A 19 21.95 8.19 -0.11
C ALA A 19 20.47 8.50 -0.40
N ALA A 20 19.89 7.92 -1.45
CA ALA A 20 18.47 8.08 -1.76
C ALA A 20 17.58 7.41 -0.70
N LEU A 21 17.88 6.18 -0.29
CA LEU A 21 17.16 5.50 0.79
C LEU A 21 17.29 6.24 2.12
N ASP A 22 18.46 6.80 2.42
CA ASP A 22 18.67 7.66 3.59
C ASP A 22 17.82 8.93 3.53
N LEU A 23 17.74 9.59 2.36
CA LEU A 23 16.89 10.75 2.16
C LEU A 23 15.41 10.42 2.37
N VAL A 24 14.96 9.26 1.86
CA VAL A 24 13.59 8.75 2.08
C VAL A 24 13.34 8.50 3.57
N ASN A 25 14.29 7.95 4.32
CA ASN A 25 14.12 7.74 5.77
C ASN A 25 13.90 9.06 6.53
N HIS A 26 14.58 10.14 6.12
CA HIS A 26 14.44 11.45 6.77
C HIS A 26 13.18 12.20 6.30
N HIS A 27 12.90 12.22 5.00
CA HIS A 27 11.92 13.13 4.40
C HIS A 27 10.70 12.44 3.75
N GLY A 28 10.67 11.11 3.75
CA GLY A 28 9.68 10.33 3.01
C GLY A 28 9.94 10.32 1.50
N LEU A 29 9.18 9.51 0.76
CA LEU A 29 9.31 9.36 -0.68
C LEU A 29 9.01 10.64 -1.45
N ASP A 30 8.05 11.44 -0.98
CA ASP A 30 7.71 12.74 -1.57
C ASP A 30 8.87 13.75 -1.46
N GLY A 31 9.77 13.55 -0.49
CA GLY A 31 10.99 14.34 -0.32
C GLY A 31 12.14 13.92 -1.24
N LEU A 32 12.02 12.81 -1.99
CA LEU A 32 13.05 12.32 -2.90
C LEU A 32 13.05 13.12 -4.20
N ALA A 33 13.83 14.20 -4.22
CA ALA A 33 14.08 15.01 -5.41
C ALA A 33 15.54 14.88 -5.88
N MET A 34 15.76 14.87 -7.21
CA MET A 34 17.10 14.76 -7.81
C MET A 34 18.07 15.85 -7.31
N ARG A 35 17.58 17.07 -7.07
CA ARG A 35 18.40 18.17 -6.51
C ARG A 35 18.79 17.90 -5.07
N ALA A 36 17.84 17.52 -4.22
CA ALA A 36 18.11 17.18 -2.82
C ALA A 36 19.09 16.00 -2.70
N LEU A 37 18.98 15.01 -3.59
CA LEU A 37 19.93 13.89 -3.68
C LEU A 37 21.33 14.34 -4.10
N ALA A 38 21.44 15.25 -5.08
CA ALA A 38 22.72 15.80 -5.53
C ALA A 38 23.41 16.59 -4.41
N ASP A 39 22.65 17.44 -3.71
CA ASP A 39 23.13 18.21 -2.57
C ASP A 39 23.58 17.29 -1.42
N ARG A 40 22.82 16.23 -1.13
CA ARG A 40 23.17 15.21 -0.12
C ARG A 40 24.48 14.48 -0.42
N LEU A 41 24.78 14.29 -1.71
CA LEU A 41 25.96 13.58 -2.21
C LEU A 41 27.15 14.51 -2.49
N ASP A 42 26.98 15.83 -2.33
CA ASP A 42 27.97 16.87 -2.68
C ASP A 42 28.44 16.77 -4.14
N VAL A 43 27.48 16.60 -5.06
CA VAL A 43 27.74 16.53 -6.51
C VAL A 43 26.80 17.44 -7.28
N LYS A 44 27.13 17.72 -8.54
CA LYS A 44 26.20 18.41 -9.46
C LYS A 44 25.07 17.45 -9.83
N ALA A 45 23.85 17.96 -10.01
CA ALA A 45 22.71 17.14 -10.45
C ALA A 45 22.99 16.36 -11.75
N ALA A 46 23.73 16.97 -12.69
CA ALA A 46 24.18 16.31 -13.93
C ALA A 46 25.01 15.05 -13.67
N SER A 47 25.72 14.96 -12.53
CA SER A 47 26.49 13.77 -12.14
C SER A 47 25.59 12.58 -11.83
N LEU A 48 24.40 12.80 -11.27
CA LEU A 48 23.44 11.72 -10.98
C LEU A 48 22.95 11.05 -12.26
N TYR A 49 22.76 11.82 -13.33
CA TYR A 49 22.21 11.34 -14.59
C TYR A 49 23.13 10.38 -15.36
N TRP A 50 24.40 10.26 -14.96
CA TRP A 50 25.30 9.23 -15.46
C TRP A 50 25.01 7.83 -14.89
N HIS A 51 24.27 7.76 -13.78
CA HIS A 51 23.95 6.51 -13.10
C HIS A 51 22.48 6.09 -13.23
N VAL A 52 21.59 7.07 -13.47
CA VAL A 52 20.14 6.90 -13.65
C VAL A 52 19.63 7.88 -14.69
N ARG A 53 18.81 7.47 -15.65
CA ARG A 53 18.30 8.37 -16.71
C ARG A 53 17.27 9.36 -16.19
N ASP A 54 16.48 8.96 -15.19
CA ASP A 54 15.39 9.73 -14.62
C ASP A 54 15.06 9.26 -13.19
N ARG A 55 13.98 9.81 -12.63
CA ARG A 55 13.48 9.43 -11.29
C ARG A 55 12.92 8.01 -11.28
N ASP A 56 12.32 7.56 -12.38
CA ASP A 56 11.68 6.25 -12.43
C ASP A 56 12.75 5.15 -12.41
N GLU A 57 13.84 5.32 -13.15
CA GLU A 57 15.00 4.42 -13.06
C GLU A 57 15.61 4.45 -11.65
N LEU A 58 15.70 5.62 -11.00
CA LEU A 58 16.14 5.66 -9.60
C LEU A 58 15.26 4.79 -8.70
N LEU A 59 13.93 4.88 -8.83
CA LEU A 59 12.99 4.05 -8.05
C LEU A 59 13.15 2.55 -8.33
N GLU A 60 13.38 2.17 -9.58
CA GLU A 60 13.69 0.77 -9.92
C GLU A 60 14.92 0.28 -9.14
N LEU A 61 15.98 1.08 -9.04
CA LEU A 61 17.17 0.71 -8.26
C LEU A 61 16.92 0.62 -6.77
N LEU A 62 16.09 1.53 -6.23
CA LEU A 62 15.72 1.46 -4.82
C LEU A 62 14.94 0.19 -4.54
N ALA A 63 13.99 -0.17 -5.40
CA ALA A 63 13.21 -1.39 -5.29
C ALA A 63 14.06 -2.65 -5.41
N GLU A 64 14.96 -2.71 -6.40
CA GLU A 64 15.91 -3.81 -6.57
C GLU A 64 16.76 -3.98 -5.29
N SER A 65 17.34 -2.89 -4.78
CA SER A 65 18.13 -2.92 -3.54
C SER A 65 17.32 -3.35 -2.31
N LEU A 66 16.07 -2.89 -2.20
CA LEU A 66 15.18 -3.30 -1.10
C LEU A 66 14.88 -4.79 -1.14
N LEU A 67 14.59 -5.33 -2.32
CA LEU A 67 14.25 -6.74 -2.54
C LEU A 67 15.48 -7.66 -2.39
N GLU A 68 16.66 -7.21 -2.82
CA GLU A 68 17.94 -7.90 -2.57
C GLU A 68 18.26 -8.02 -1.07
N GLY A 69 17.86 -7.04 -0.27
CA GLY A 69 18.02 -7.07 1.19
C GLY A 69 17.08 -8.04 1.92
N VAL A 70 16.09 -8.62 1.23
CA VAL A 70 15.19 -9.62 1.82
C VAL A 70 15.99 -10.89 2.14
N ARG A 71 15.99 -11.29 3.41
CA ARG A 71 16.59 -12.57 3.81
C ARG A 71 15.81 -13.72 3.18
N ARG A 72 16.52 -14.66 2.56
CA ARG A 72 15.95 -15.86 1.92
C ARG A 72 16.43 -17.10 2.68
N PRO A 73 15.90 -17.36 3.89
CA PRO A 73 16.32 -18.51 4.67
C PRO A 73 15.98 -19.79 3.92
N ARG A 74 16.90 -20.75 3.92
CA ARG A 74 16.64 -22.08 3.38
C ARG A 74 15.61 -22.76 4.29
N ALA A 75 14.36 -22.83 3.85
CA ALA A 75 13.32 -23.49 4.62
C ALA A 75 13.66 -24.97 4.78
N THR A 76 13.60 -25.47 6.02
CA THR A 76 13.86 -26.87 6.35
C THR A 76 12.59 -27.72 6.32
N GLY A 77 11.41 -27.09 6.26
CA GLY A 77 10.11 -27.75 6.17
C GLY A 77 9.45 -27.65 4.79
N GLY A 78 8.14 -27.88 4.75
CA GLY A 78 7.35 -27.92 3.51
C GLY A 78 7.11 -26.55 2.86
N TRP A 79 6.52 -26.54 1.67
CA TRP A 79 6.28 -25.32 0.87
C TRP A 79 5.60 -24.19 1.66
N ARG A 80 4.65 -24.53 2.55
CA ARG A 80 3.92 -23.55 3.37
C ARG A 80 4.85 -22.80 4.32
N GLU A 81 5.76 -23.50 4.97
CA GLU A 81 6.74 -22.91 5.87
C GLU A 81 7.70 -21.99 5.09
N ALA A 82 8.14 -22.43 3.91
CA ALA A 82 8.98 -21.62 3.03
C ALA A 82 8.30 -20.32 2.61
N VAL A 83 7.06 -20.40 2.15
CA VAL A 83 6.27 -19.23 1.74
C VAL A 83 6.08 -18.26 2.90
N LEU A 84 5.73 -18.75 4.09
CA LEU A 84 5.55 -17.92 5.28
C LEU A 84 6.87 -17.27 5.73
N ALA A 85 7.99 -18.00 5.69
CA ALA A 85 9.30 -17.48 6.05
C ALA A 85 9.78 -16.38 5.10
N THR A 86 9.52 -16.53 3.80
CA THR A 86 9.80 -15.51 2.78
C THR A 86 8.91 -14.29 2.95
N ALA A 87 7.59 -14.48 3.14
CA ALA A 87 6.65 -13.38 3.38
C ALA A 87 7.03 -12.56 4.62
N GLU A 88 7.37 -13.23 5.71
CA GLU A 88 7.81 -12.58 6.95
C GLU A 88 9.15 -11.86 6.79
N SER A 89 10.08 -12.39 5.98
CA SER A 89 11.34 -11.71 5.67
C SER A 89 11.14 -10.47 4.80
N LEU A 90 10.24 -10.54 3.83
CA LEU A 90 9.82 -9.39 3.02
C LEU A 90 9.17 -8.33 3.92
N ARG A 91 8.22 -8.72 4.78
CA ARG A 91 7.55 -7.81 5.72
C ARG A 91 8.55 -7.06 6.59
N ARG A 92 9.53 -7.77 7.18
CA ARG A 92 10.58 -7.14 7.99
C ARG A 92 11.45 -6.18 7.19
N GLN A 93 11.73 -6.49 5.94
CA GLN A 93 12.56 -5.63 5.09
C GLN A 93 11.80 -4.35 4.72
N VAL A 94 10.52 -4.48 4.33
CA VAL A 94 9.63 -3.34 4.06
C VAL A 94 9.47 -2.45 5.31
N ALA A 95 9.25 -3.04 6.48
CA ALA A 95 9.06 -2.29 7.72
C ALA A 95 10.32 -1.54 8.22
N ARG A 96 11.52 -1.88 7.73
CA ARG A 96 12.78 -1.24 8.14
C ARG A 96 13.09 0.05 7.39
N GLN A 97 12.49 0.23 6.22
CA GLN A 97 12.76 1.36 5.35
C GLN A 97 11.48 2.17 5.20
N LYS A 98 11.54 3.46 5.56
CA LYS A 98 10.41 4.37 5.40
C LYS A 98 9.96 4.38 3.94
N ASP A 99 8.64 4.36 3.73
CA ASP A 99 7.99 4.37 2.41
C ASP A 99 8.45 3.26 1.42
N ALA A 100 9.10 2.18 1.90
CA ALA A 100 9.47 1.06 1.04
C ALA A 100 8.26 0.45 0.32
N GLY A 101 7.09 0.39 0.98
CA GLY A 101 5.85 -0.05 0.36
C GLY A 101 5.46 0.81 -0.84
N LYS A 102 5.53 2.14 -0.71
CA LYS A 102 5.24 3.08 -1.82
C LYS A 102 6.21 2.87 -2.99
N ILE A 103 7.50 2.80 -2.70
CA ILE A 103 8.54 2.57 -3.72
C ILE A 103 8.24 1.28 -4.50
N LEU A 104 8.01 0.16 -3.80
CA LEU A 104 7.80 -1.14 -4.44
C LEU A 104 6.50 -1.21 -5.25
N LEU A 105 5.46 -0.47 -4.84
CA LEU A 105 4.20 -0.39 -5.58
C LEU A 105 4.29 0.51 -6.82
N GLU A 106 5.20 1.50 -6.85
CA GLU A 106 5.46 2.34 -8.03
C GLU A 106 6.19 1.58 -9.14
N VAL A 107 6.97 0.53 -8.81
CA VAL A 107 7.76 -0.24 -9.79
C VAL A 107 7.43 -1.75 -9.77
N PRO A 108 6.20 -2.15 -10.17
CA PRO A 108 5.74 -3.53 -10.09
C PRO A 108 6.55 -4.51 -10.95
N ASP A 109 7.24 -4.04 -11.98
CA ASP A 109 8.14 -4.87 -12.80
C ASP A 109 9.42 -5.25 -12.06
N ALA A 110 9.95 -4.39 -11.17
CA ALA A 110 11.07 -4.76 -10.31
C ALA A 110 10.67 -5.86 -9.33
N VAL A 111 9.45 -5.80 -8.78
CA VAL A 111 8.89 -6.84 -7.89
C VAL A 111 8.79 -8.18 -8.62
N ARG A 112 8.26 -8.20 -9.85
CA ARG A 112 8.15 -9.41 -10.69
C ARG A 112 9.50 -10.04 -11.03
N ARG A 113 10.51 -9.22 -11.28
CA ARG A 113 11.86 -9.68 -11.65
C ARG A 113 12.70 -10.13 -10.45
N SER A 114 12.21 -9.95 -9.23
CA SER A 114 12.98 -10.20 -8.02
C SER A 114 13.15 -11.70 -7.71
N ASP A 115 14.27 -12.01 -7.08
CA ASP A 115 14.53 -13.33 -6.50
C ASP A 115 13.49 -13.77 -5.47
N VAL A 116 12.89 -12.81 -4.76
CA VAL A 116 11.80 -13.06 -3.79
C VAL A 116 10.57 -13.62 -4.51
N PHE A 117 10.21 -13.03 -5.65
CA PHE A 117 9.13 -13.53 -6.49
C PHE A 117 9.45 -14.94 -7.01
N ALA A 118 10.66 -15.14 -7.55
CA ALA A 118 11.09 -16.43 -8.07
C ALA A 118 11.05 -17.54 -7.00
N ASP A 119 11.48 -17.24 -5.77
CA ASP A 119 11.45 -18.20 -4.66
C ASP A 119 10.02 -18.53 -4.23
N LEU A 120 9.12 -17.54 -4.16
CA LEU A 120 7.70 -17.78 -3.86
C LEU A 120 7.04 -18.63 -4.94
N HIS A 121 7.25 -18.25 -6.20
CA HIS A 121 6.75 -18.96 -7.38
C HIS A 121 7.18 -20.43 -7.36
N ALA A 122 8.49 -20.70 -7.21
CA ALA A 122 9.01 -22.06 -7.17
C ALA A 122 8.47 -22.89 -5.99
N ASN A 123 8.24 -22.28 -4.82
CA ASN A 123 7.64 -22.98 -3.68
C ASN A 123 6.16 -23.30 -3.90
N LEU A 124 5.42 -22.43 -4.58
CA LEU A 124 4.02 -22.64 -4.92
C LEU A 124 3.85 -23.71 -6.01
N GLU A 125 4.76 -23.78 -6.99
CA GLU A 125 4.78 -24.90 -7.95
C GLU A 125 5.04 -26.24 -7.24
N ARG A 126 5.96 -26.29 -6.26
CA ARG A 126 6.18 -27.49 -5.42
C ARG A 126 4.95 -27.88 -4.59
N ALA A 127 4.03 -26.94 -4.36
CA ALA A 127 2.77 -27.21 -3.69
C ALA A 127 1.71 -27.81 -4.64
N GLY A 128 2.01 -27.91 -5.94
CA GLY A 128 1.13 -28.47 -6.97
C GLY A 128 0.36 -27.43 -7.78
N LEU A 129 0.63 -26.13 -7.62
CA LEU A 129 0.04 -25.09 -8.47
C LEU A 129 0.66 -25.12 -9.87
N SER A 130 -0.13 -24.78 -10.89
CA SER A 130 0.44 -24.52 -12.21
C SER A 130 1.32 -23.26 -12.19
N SER A 131 2.21 -23.13 -13.16
CA SER A 131 3.14 -21.98 -13.22
C SER A 131 2.43 -20.62 -13.28
N GLY A 132 1.27 -20.55 -13.96
CA GLY A 132 0.44 -19.35 -13.99
C GLY A 132 -0.17 -19.02 -12.63
N GLU A 133 -0.83 -20.01 -12.00
CA GLU A 133 -1.43 -19.83 -10.67
C GLU A 133 -0.38 -19.50 -9.60
N ALA A 134 0.80 -20.13 -9.67
CA ALA A 134 1.92 -19.83 -8.78
C ALA A 134 2.37 -18.37 -8.94
N GLY A 135 2.40 -17.84 -10.16
CA GLY A 135 2.71 -16.44 -10.43
C GLY A 135 1.67 -15.48 -9.87
N ASP A 136 0.39 -15.75 -10.10
CA ASP A 136 -0.71 -14.93 -9.59
C ASP A 136 -0.73 -14.90 -8.05
N VAL A 137 -0.56 -16.07 -7.41
CA VAL A 137 -0.54 -16.19 -5.95
C VAL A 137 0.71 -15.55 -5.36
N ALA A 138 1.88 -15.70 -5.99
CA ALA A 138 3.11 -15.05 -5.53
C ALA A 138 2.98 -13.52 -5.59
N LEU A 139 2.47 -12.96 -6.70
CA LEU A 139 2.21 -11.52 -6.81
C LEU A 139 1.18 -11.04 -5.80
N MET A 140 0.07 -11.77 -5.63
CA MET A 140 -0.95 -11.44 -4.65
C MET A 140 -0.35 -11.37 -3.24
N LEU A 141 0.46 -12.37 -2.86
CA LEU A 141 1.12 -12.42 -1.55
C LEU A 141 2.12 -11.28 -1.36
N MET A 142 2.98 -11.02 -2.35
CA MET A 142 3.95 -9.92 -2.27
C MET A 142 3.24 -8.57 -2.15
N ASN A 143 2.24 -8.30 -2.99
CA ASN A 143 1.48 -7.05 -2.93
C ASN A 143 0.75 -6.90 -1.58
N TYR A 144 0.19 -7.99 -1.05
CA TYR A 144 -0.42 -7.99 0.27
C TYR A 144 0.59 -7.61 1.36
N VAL A 145 1.77 -8.23 1.37
CA VAL A 145 2.82 -7.95 2.37
C VAL A 145 3.39 -6.54 2.22
N ILE A 146 3.65 -6.09 0.99
CA ILE A 146 4.17 -4.75 0.67
C ILE A 146 3.18 -3.66 1.10
N GLY A 147 1.88 -3.90 0.90
CA GLY A 147 0.81 -2.98 1.26
C GLY A 147 0.32 -3.07 2.71
N ALA A 148 0.73 -4.08 3.49
CA ALA A 148 0.17 -4.35 4.82
C ALA A 148 0.39 -3.23 5.85
N ASP A 149 1.56 -2.57 5.78
CA ASP A 149 1.95 -1.48 6.67
C ASP A 149 1.82 -0.09 6.02
N GLN A 150 1.37 -0.03 4.75
CA GLN A 150 0.97 1.26 4.19
C GLN A 150 -0.30 1.67 4.94
N PRO A 151 -0.31 2.84 5.61
CA PRO A 151 -1.60 3.44 5.93
C PRO A 151 -2.33 3.48 4.60
N VAL A 152 -3.53 2.90 4.54
CA VAL A 152 -4.45 3.26 3.46
C VAL A 152 -4.45 4.77 3.51
N GLU A 153 -3.83 5.42 2.52
CA GLU A 153 -3.89 6.87 2.39
C GLU A 153 -5.36 7.14 2.14
N GLU A 154 -6.10 7.30 3.23
CA GLU A 154 -7.34 8.02 3.20
C GLU A 154 -6.91 9.38 2.68
N PRO A 155 -7.27 9.75 1.44
CA PRO A 155 -6.95 11.09 0.97
C PRO A 155 -7.51 12.00 2.06
N ALA A 156 -6.62 12.80 2.69
CA ALA A 156 -7.01 13.70 3.75
C ALA A 156 -8.13 14.54 3.16
N ALA A 157 -9.37 14.17 3.49
CA ALA A 157 -10.53 14.79 2.88
C ALA A 157 -10.53 16.17 3.48
N LYS A 158 -10.09 17.15 2.66
CA LYS A 158 -9.98 18.58 3.00
C LYS A 158 -11.06 18.90 4.03
N SER A 159 -10.64 19.27 5.24
CA SER A 159 -11.54 19.57 6.34
C SER A 159 -12.57 20.59 5.86
N GLY A 160 -13.86 20.20 5.86
CA GLY A 160 -14.98 21.07 5.47
C GLY A 160 -15.78 20.64 4.23
N GLY A 161 -15.35 19.64 3.46
CA GLY A 161 -16.12 19.12 2.32
C GLY A 161 -17.19 18.10 2.71
N THR A 162 -18.36 18.18 2.07
CA THR A 162 -19.42 17.14 2.12
C THR A 162 -18.88 15.81 1.58
N ALA A 163 -19.02 14.73 2.35
CA ALA A 163 -18.66 13.39 1.93
C ALA A 163 -19.85 12.71 1.23
N SER A 164 -19.59 11.81 0.30
CA SER A 164 -20.64 11.07 -0.42
C SER A 164 -20.57 9.57 -0.14
N ILE A 165 -21.74 8.93 -0.08
CA ILE A 165 -21.84 7.47 -0.07
C ILE A 165 -22.66 6.97 -1.26
N ASN A 166 -22.09 6.03 -2.00
CA ASN A 166 -22.72 5.30 -3.10
C ASN A 166 -23.03 3.87 -2.64
N ILE A 167 -24.24 3.40 -2.90
CA ILE A 167 -24.63 2.01 -2.64
C ILE A 167 -24.89 1.34 -3.99
N ASP A 168 -24.10 0.30 -4.31
CA ASP A 168 -24.19 -0.45 -5.57
C ASP A 168 -25.49 -1.26 -5.67
N SER A 169 -25.97 -1.42 -6.91
CA SER A 169 -27.13 -2.23 -7.24
C SER A 169 -26.95 -3.70 -6.86
N GLY A 170 -27.92 -4.22 -6.11
CA GLY A 170 -27.92 -5.61 -5.62
C GLY A 170 -27.46 -5.79 -4.17
N SER A 171 -27.07 -4.72 -3.46
CA SER A 171 -26.82 -4.77 -2.01
C SER A 171 -28.13 -4.86 -1.23
N ARG A 172 -28.29 -5.87 -0.37
CA ARG A 172 -29.51 -6.08 0.44
C ARG A 172 -29.39 -5.47 1.83
N GLY A 173 -29.89 -4.26 2.02
CA GLY A 173 -30.04 -3.62 3.34
C GLY A 173 -28.71 -3.17 3.97
N VAL A 174 -28.53 -1.85 4.06
CA VAL A 174 -27.36 -1.23 4.70
C VAL A 174 -27.84 -0.33 5.83
N VAL A 175 -27.27 -0.51 7.01
CA VAL A 175 -27.51 0.33 8.18
C VAL A 175 -26.32 1.28 8.33
N LEU A 176 -26.58 2.58 8.31
CA LEU A 176 -25.58 3.60 8.53
C LEU A 176 -25.78 4.18 9.93
N ARG A 177 -24.73 4.15 10.74
CA ARG A 177 -24.75 4.67 12.12
C ARG A 177 -23.78 5.83 12.26
N ALA A 178 -24.01 6.70 13.23
CA ALA A 178 -22.97 7.62 13.67
C ALA A 178 -21.83 6.84 14.34
N GLY A 179 -20.60 7.08 13.91
CA GLY A 179 -19.40 6.60 14.58
C GLY A 179 -19.13 7.36 15.89
N PRO A 180 -18.11 6.93 16.66
CA PRO A 180 -17.78 7.57 17.93
C PRO A 180 -17.31 9.04 17.76
N PRO A 181 -17.50 9.89 18.79
CA PRO A 181 -16.95 11.25 18.79
C PRO A 181 -15.43 11.25 18.56
N GLY A 182 -14.93 12.22 17.79
CA GLY A 182 -13.49 12.33 17.51
C GLY A 182 -12.95 11.38 16.43
N MET A 183 -13.83 10.63 15.75
CA MET A 183 -13.48 9.82 14.59
C MET A 183 -12.81 10.68 13.50
N GLN A 184 -11.65 10.24 13.02
CA GLN A 184 -10.88 10.96 11.98
C GLN A 184 -11.13 10.41 10.57
N THR A 185 -11.42 9.11 10.45
CA THR A 185 -11.68 8.44 9.18
C THR A 185 -13.09 8.76 8.65
N LEU A 186 -13.35 8.58 7.35
CA LEU A 186 -14.71 8.77 6.80
C LEU A 186 -15.68 7.69 7.31
N THR A 187 -15.20 6.45 7.38
CA THR A 187 -16.00 5.31 7.83
C THR A 187 -15.22 4.42 8.77
N ARG A 188 -15.94 3.67 9.60
CA ARG A 188 -15.38 2.69 10.50
C ARG A 188 -16.18 1.40 10.38
N VAL A 189 -15.46 0.29 10.40
CA VAL A 189 -16.05 -1.04 10.49
C VAL A 189 -16.52 -1.26 11.93
N PRO A 190 -17.78 -1.67 12.16
CA PRO A 190 -18.27 -1.98 13.50
C PRO A 190 -17.38 -3.02 14.21
N HIS A 191 -17.45 -3.06 15.54
CA HIS A 191 -16.68 -4.04 16.33
C HIS A 191 -16.99 -5.50 15.93
N ASP A 192 -18.23 -5.79 15.54
CA ASP A 192 -18.62 -7.08 14.97
C ASP A 192 -18.43 -7.07 13.44
N GLN A 193 -17.34 -7.69 12.97
CA GLN A 193 -17.01 -7.77 11.55
C GLN A 193 -18.04 -8.59 10.75
N SER A 194 -18.79 -9.49 11.40
CA SER A 194 -19.82 -10.29 10.73
C SER A 194 -21.03 -9.45 10.29
N ALA A 195 -21.22 -8.29 10.93
CA ALA A 195 -22.23 -7.31 10.59
C ALA A 195 -21.69 -6.21 9.67
N ALA A 196 -20.42 -6.22 9.26
CA ALA A 196 -19.83 -5.12 8.50
C ALA A 196 -20.34 -5.03 7.06
N ALA A 197 -20.74 -3.84 6.62
CA ALA A 197 -20.98 -3.57 5.21
C ALA A 197 -19.64 -3.50 4.45
N PRO A 198 -19.44 -4.28 3.37
CA PRO A 198 -18.26 -4.16 2.52
C PRO A 198 -18.26 -2.81 1.79
N ALA A 199 -17.38 -1.91 2.20
CA ALA A 199 -17.26 -0.57 1.66
C ALA A 199 -15.81 -0.27 1.24
N VAL A 200 -15.66 0.48 0.15
CA VAL A 200 -14.36 0.98 -0.33
C VAL A 200 -14.44 2.48 -0.53
N ILE A 201 -13.38 3.23 -0.22
CA ILE A 201 -13.34 4.67 -0.44
C ILE A 201 -12.70 4.94 -1.82
N VAL A 202 -13.42 5.66 -2.68
CA VAL A 202 -12.97 6.05 -4.03
C VAL A 202 -13.11 7.56 -4.15
N HIS A 203 -11.99 8.29 -4.30
CA HIS A 203 -11.97 9.76 -4.41
C HIS A 203 -12.79 10.49 -3.32
N GLY A 204 -12.69 10.06 -2.07
CA GLY A 204 -13.44 10.64 -0.94
C GLY A 204 -14.93 10.27 -0.90
N THR A 205 -15.37 9.34 -1.76
CA THR A 205 -16.72 8.77 -1.76
C THR A 205 -16.66 7.34 -1.22
N VAL A 206 -17.48 7.03 -0.24
CA VAL A 206 -17.66 5.67 0.29
C VAL A 206 -18.54 4.89 -0.71
N VAL A 207 -18.10 3.72 -1.16
CA VAL A 207 -18.85 2.87 -2.08
C VAL A 207 -19.12 1.53 -1.42
N VAL A 208 -20.38 1.26 -1.09
CA VAL A 208 -20.83 -0.01 -0.50
C VAL A 208 -21.15 -1.00 -1.63
N ARG A 209 -20.47 -2.15 -1.65
CA ARG A 209 -20.52 -3.10 -2.77
C ARG A 209 -21.05 -4.47 -2.38
N ARG A 210 -22.01 -5.01 -3.15
CA ARG A 210 -22.34 -6.45 -3.23
C ARG A 210 -22.52 -7.15 -1.87
N LEU A 211 -23.36 -6.61 -0.98
CA LEU A 211 -23.76 -7.34 0.22
C LEU A 211 -24.64 -8.56 -0.17
N ARG A 212 -24.13 -9.78 0.03
CA ARG A 212 -24.82 -11.06 -0.27
C ARG A 212 -25.13 -11.80 1.03
N GLY A 213 -26.40 -12.15 1.28
CA GLY A 213 -26.82 -12.87 2.50
C GLY A 213 -28.25 -12.56 2.96
N VAL A 214 -28.60 -13.02 4.17
CA VAL A 214 -29.93 -12.82 4.81
C VAL A 214 -29.95 -11.61 5.77
N GLY A 215 -28.78 -11.11 6.20
CA GLY A 215 -28.65 -10.00 7.14
C GLY A 215 -28.41 -8.62 6.49
N ARG A 216 -28.51 -7.55 7.29
CA ARG A 216 -28.12 -6.18 6.91
C ARG A 216 -26.67 -5.92 7.30
N GLY A 217 -25.92 -5.24 6.44
CA GLY A 217 -24.57 -4.78 6.74
C GLY A 217 -24.60 -3.41 7.39
N GLU A 218 -23.78 -3.18 8.41
CA GLU A 218 -23.65 -1.94 9.15
C GLU A 218 -22.35 -1.21 8.80
N LEU A 219 -22.41 0.12 8.77
CA LEU A 219 -21.25 1.00 8.60
C LEU A 219 -21.37 2.21 9.51
N GLU A 220 -20.32 2.51 10.27
CA GLU A 220 -20.24 3.72 11.06
C GLU A 220 -19.69 4.86 10.20
N LEU A 221 -20.40 5.98 10.16
CA LEU A 221 -20.04 7.20 9.44
C LEU A 221 -19.44 8.22 10.41
N ASN A 222 -18.46 8.99 9.95
CA ASN A 222 -17.92 10.09 10.73
C ASN A 222 -18.99 11.13 11.09
N PRO A 223 -19.30 11.34 12.38
CA PRO A 223 -20.33 12.30 12.80
C PRO A 223 -19.89 13.77 12.63
N GLY A 224 -18.59 14.04 12.47
CA GLY A 224 -18.05 15.38 12.22
C GLY A 224 -18.12 15.82 10.75
N ARG A 225 -18.84 15.10 9.89
CA ARG A 225 -18.94 15.35 8.44
C ARG A 225 -20.40 15.54 8.01
N ALA A 226 -20.61 16.43 7.05
CA ALA A 226 -21.84 16.44 6.27
C ALA A 226 -21.82 15.31 5.24
N TRP A 227 -22.93 14.61 5.06
CA TRP A 227 -23.05 13.45 4.18
C TRP A 227 -24.10 13.66 3.09
N THR A 228 -23.75 13.29 1.86
CA THR A 228 -24.68 13.13 0.74
C THR A 228 -24.83 11.65 0.42
N PHE A 229 -26.07 11.19 0.33
CA PHE A 229 -26.39 9.79 0.05
C PHE A 229 -26.86 9.63 -1.40
N LYS A 230 -26.20 8.76 -2.16
CA LYS A 230 -26.60 8.41 -3.52
C LYS A 230 -26.81 6.91 -3.63
N VAL A 231 -28.05 6.49 -3.84
CA VAL A 231 -28.38 5.09 -4.09
C VAL A 231 -28.47 4.87 -5.59
N GLN A 232 -27.60 4.04 -6.16
CA GLN A 232 -27.57 3.77 -7.60
C GLN A 232 -28.30 2.47 -7.92
N ALA A 233 -29.34 2.57 -8.75
CA ALA A 233 -30.19 1.45 -9.16
C ALA A 233 -30.73 0.64 -7.95
N PRO A 234 -31.53 1.29 -7.06
CA PRO A 234 -32.12 0.64 -5.90
C PRO A 234 -33.00 -0.54 -6.33
N THR A 235 -32.83 -1.66 -5.66
CA THR A 235 -33.73 -2.81 -5.77
C THR A 235 -34.84 -2.68 -4.72
N TRP A 236 -35.95 -3.41 -4.89
CA TRP A 236 -37.12 -3.39 -3.99
C TRP A 236 -36.80 -3.72 -2.51
N ASN A 237 -35.61 -4.27 -2.23
CA ASN A 237 -35.12 -4.64 -0.91
C ASN A 237 -33.94 -3.77 -0.41
N THR A 238 -33.65 -2.65 -1.06
CA THR A 238 -32.66 -1.70 -0.56
C THR A 238 -33.28 -0.91 0.60
N VAL A 239 -32.83 -1.17 1.83
CA VAL A 239 -33.20 -0.41 3.02
C VAL A 239 -31.99 0.38 3.46
N LEU A 240 -32.16 1.69 3.60
CA LEU A 240 -31.20 2.61 4.18
C LEU A 240 -31.74 3.08 5.54
N ASP A 241 -31.08 2.66 6.62
CA ASP A 241 -31.39 3.12 7.97
C ASP A 241 -30.30 4.10 8.41
N VAL A 242 -30.67 5.35 8.69
CA VAL A 242 -29.77 6.46 9.06
C VAL A 242 -30.03 6.93 10.50
N GLY A 243 -30.60 6.08 11.33
CA GLY A 243 -30.90 6.39 12.73
C GLY A 243 -29.67 6.92 13.49
N GLY A 244 -29.82 8.10 14.10
CA GLY A 244 -28.76 8.78 14.86
C GLY A 244 -27.90 9.76 14.05
N LEU A 245 -28.23 10.01 12.77
CA LEU A 245 -27.58 11.04 11.94
C LEU A 245 -28.48 12.28 11.78
N ASP A 246 -27.88 13.48 11.76
CA ASP A 246 -28.59 14.72 11.36
C ASP A 246 -28.70 14.75 9.84
N VAL A 247 -29.90 14.47 9.32
CA VAL A 247 -30.17 14.43 7.87
C VAL A 247 -30.84 15.75 7.46
N ARG A 248 -30.16 16.52 6.61
CA ARG A 248 -30.70 17.76 6.02
C ARG A 248 -30.99 17.52 4.54
N GLY A 249 -32.27 17.67 4.18
CA GLY A 249 -32.77 17.56 2.80
C GLY A 249 -32.77 18.89 2.07
#